data_AF-A0A3D5ZP12-F1
#
_entry.id   AF-A0A3D5ZP12-F1
#
_cell.length_a   1.000
_cell.length_b   1.000
_cell.length_c   1.000
_cell.angle_alpha   90.00
_cell.angle_beta   90.00
_cell.angle_gamma   90.00
#
_symmetry.space_group_name_H-M   'P 1'
#
loop_
_entity.id
_entity.type
_entity.pdbx_description
1 polymer ?
#
loop_
_entity_poly.entity_id
_entity_poly.type
_entity_poly.pdbx_seq_one_letter_code
_entity_poly.pdbx_strand_id
1 'polypeptide(L)'
;MLDRNSEKLLAKLQQLAPDGYTVLQLSDIADGQPSGTPKQLQGRLSYLRANDYIDVKYRDKDKICLCLTTKAASYFDTERNRVEKAQIADKQLWLLLACVFAAAFSGAFLATIVSGLL
;
A
#
# COMPACT_ATOMS: atom_id res chain seq x y z
N MET A 1 0.73 12.60 -1.81
CA MET A 1 0.18 11.23 -1.66
C MET A 1 -0.22 10.77 -3.04
N LEU A 2 0.14 9.54 -3.40
CA LEU A 2 -0.23 8.98 -4.70
C LEU A 2 -1.73 8.72 -4.71
N ASP A 3 -2.42 9.08 -5.79
CA ASP A 3 -3.84 8.74 -5.94
C ASP A 3 -3.99 7.22 -6.03
N ARG A 4 -5.06 6.66 -5.46
CA ARG A 4 -5.30 5.21 -5.32
C ARG A 4 -5.24 4.46 -6.65
N ASN A 5 -5.59 5.14 -7.74
CA ASN A 5 -5.51 4.60 -9.10
C ASN A 5 -4.09 4.61 -9.69
N SER A 6 -3.28 5.60 -9.31
CA SER A 6 -1.87 5.72 -9.69
C SER A 6 -1.02 4.71 -8.93
N GLU A 7 -1.36 4.45 -7.67
CA GLU A 7 -0.77 3.40 -6.84
C GLU A 7 -1.02 1.99 -7.40
N LYS A 8 -2.28 1.69 -7.77
CA LYS A 8 -2.62 0.43 -8.45
C LYS A 8 -1.87 0.25 -9.76
N LEU A 9 -1.72 1.33 -10.54
CA LEU A 9 -0.96 1.28 -11.78
C LEU A 9 0.53 1.03 -11.51
N LEU A 10 1.10 1.71 -10.51
CA LEU A 10 2.50 1.52 -10.12
C LEU A 10 2.76 0.07 -9.64
N ALA A 11 1.84 -0.52 -8.87
CA ALA A 11 1.97 -1.89 -8.40
C ALA A 11 1.92 -2.92 -9.55
N LYS A 12 1.09 -2.65 -10.57
CA LYS A 12 1.04 -3.50 -11.77
C LYS A 12 2.31 -3.35 -12.61
N LEU A 13 2.84 -2.12 -12.74
CA LEU A 13 4.11 -1.90 -13.41
C LEU A 13 5.25 -2.62 -12.68
N GLN A 14 5.22 -2.71 -11.35
CA GLN A 14 6.21 -3.48 -10.57
C GLN A 14 6.16 -4.98 -10.88
N GLN A 15 4.97 -5.55 -11.08
CA GLN A 15 4.84 -6.95 -11.47
C GLN A 15 5.30 -7.21 -12.91
N LEU A 16 5.06 -6.26 -13.81
CA LEU A 16 5.38 -6.39 -15.24
C LEU A 16 6.84 -6.03 -15.56
N ALA A 17 7.48 -5.17 -14.76
CA ALA A 17 8.84 -4.71 -14.92
C ALA A 17 9.61 -4.79 -13.60
N PRO A 18 9.91 -6.00 -13.09
CA PRO A 18 10.60 -6.16 -11.82
C PRO A 18 12.04 -5.63 -11.85
N ASP A 19 12.74 -5.80 -12.98
CA ASP A 19 14.14 -5.41 -13.11
C ASP A 19 14.42 -4.68 -14.43
N GLY A 20 14.72 -3.38 -14.33
CA GLY A 20 15.25 -2.58 -15.43
C GLY A 20 14.21 -2.07 -16.43
N TYR A 21 14.68 -1.78 -17.65
CA TYR A 21 13.86 -1.21 -18.72
C TYR A 21 13.12 -2.31 -19.47
N THR A 22 11.82 -2.41 -19.22
CA THR A 22 10.94 -3.39 -19.88
C THR A 22 10.08 -2.71 -20.92
N VAL A 23 9.95 -3.34 -22.09
CA VAL A 23 9.02 -2.91 -23.14
C VAL A 23 7.67 -3.55 -22.88
N LEU A 24 6.66 -2.72 -22.59
CA LEU A 24 5.29 -3.14 -22.32
C LEU A 24 4.36 -2.61 -23.41
N GLN A 25 3.33 -3.38 -23.76
CA GLN A 25 2.27 -2.87 -24.63
C GLN A 25 1.29 -2.02 -23.82
N LEU A 26 0.75 -0.96 -24.43
CA LEU A 26 -0.25 -0.12 -23.76
C LEU A 26 -1.53 -0.91 -23.42
N SER A 27 -1.87 -1.92 -24.23
CA SER A 27 -2.98 -2.86 -23.99
C SER A 27 -2.79 -3.63 -22.68
N ASP A 28 -1.60 -4.19 -22.43
CA ASP A 28 -1.30 -4.97 -21.21
C ASP A 28 -1.44 -4.11 -19.94
N ILE A 29 -1.15 -2.82 -20.05
CA ILE A 29 -1.31 -1.84 -18.96
C ILE A 29 -2.80 -1.50 -18.78
N ALA A 30 -3.54 -1.31 -19.88
CA ALA A 30 -4.96 -0.94 -19.89
C ALA A 30 -5.88 -2.07 -19.39
N ASP A 31 -5.62 -3.33 -19.73
CA ASP A 31 -6.50 -4.49 -19.47
C ASP A 31 -6.67 -4.85 -17.98
N GLY A 32 -5.96 -4.18 -17.07
CA GLY A 32 -6.11 -4.42 -15.62
C GLY A 32 -6.31 -3.16 -14.79
N GLN A 33 -6.65 -2.03 -15.42
CA GLN A 33 -6.95 -0.79 -14.70
C GLN A 33 -8.47 -0.64 -14.50
N PRO A 34 -8.95 -0.32 -13.28
CA PRO A 34 -10.34 0.06 -13.11
C PRO A 34 -10.54 1.43 -13.78
N SER A 35 -11.26 1.43 -14.90
CA SER A 35 -11.79 2.59 -15.63
C SER A 35 -10.85 3.78 -15.84
N GLY A 36 -10.39 3.92 -17.09
CA GLY A 36 -9.93 5.19 -17.60
C GLY A 36 -9.77 5.17 -19.11
N THR A 37 -10.28 6.20 -19.78
CA THR A 37 -10.00 6.42 -21.21
C THR A 37 -8.47 6.50 -21.44
N PRO A 38 -7.97 6.19 -22.64
CA PRO A 38 -6.52 6.21 -22.94
C PRO A 38 -5.83 7.55 -22.58
N LYS A 39 -6.57 8.66 -22.63
CA LYS A 39 -6.11 9.98 -22.15
C LYS A 39 -5.82 10.01 -20.65
N GLN A 40 -6.64 9.37 -19.83
CA GLN A 40 -6.44 9.33 -18.37
C GLN A 40 -5.25 8.44 -18.00
N LEU A 41 -5.07 7.31 -18.71
CA LEU A 41 -3.88 6.47 -18.57
C LEU A 41 -2.61 7.24 -18.89
N GLN A 42 -2.62 7.99 -20.00
CA GLN A 42 -1.50 8.83 -20.41
C GLN A 42 -1.21 9.94 -19.40
N GLY A 43 -2.24 10.59 -18.86
CA GLY A 43 -2.10 11.58 -17.78
C GLY A 43 -1.48 10.99 -16.51
N ARG A 44 -1.87 9.77 -16.13
CA ARG A 44 -1.31 9.06 -14.97
C ARG A 44 0.15 8.64 -15.20
N LEU A 45 0.51 8.16 -16.39
CA LEU A 45 1.89 7.86 -16.74
C LEU A 45 2.77 9.12 -16.73
N SER A 46 2.28 10.23 -17.28
CA SER A 46 2.96 11.52 -17.21
C SER A 46 3.13 12.00 -15.76
N TYR A 47 2.13 11.81 -14.91
CA TYR A 47 2.21 12.14 -13.48
C TYR A 47 3.25 11.28 -12.75
N LEU A 48 3.27 9.97 -12.98
CA LEU A 48 4.26 9.07 -12.38
C LEU A 48 5.68 9.41 -12.84
N ARG A 49 5.85 9.79 -14.11
CA ARG A 49 7.13 10.28 -14.65
C ARG A 49 7.54 11.60 -14.02
N ALA A 50 6.64 12.57 -13.93
CA ALA A 50 6.91 13.90 -13.38
C ALA A 50 7.29 13.86 -11.89
N ASN A 51 6.87 12.82 -11.17
CA ASN A 51 7.20 12.61 -9.77
C ASN A 51 8.37 11.63 -9.57
N ASP A 52 9.11 11.27 -10.63
CA ASP A 52 10.25 10.34 -10.62
C ASP A 52 9.93 8.96 -10.05
N TYR A 53 8.70 8.45 -10.22
CA TYR A 53 8.36 7.06 -9.87
C TYR A 53 8.68 6.08 -11.01
N ILE A 54 8.60 6.55 -12.26
CA ILE A 54 8.95 5.77 -13.44
C ILE A 54 9.88 6.57 -14.33
N ASP A 55 10.84 5.88 -14.94
CA ASP A 55 11.65 6.44 -16.03
C ASP A 55 11.22 5.82 -17.36
N VAL A 56 11.02 6.66 -18.37
CA VAL A 56 10.53 6.24 -19.69
C VAL A 56 11.58 6.59 -20.74
N LYS A 57 12.29 5.57 -21.21
CA LYS A 57 13.35 5.72 -22.23
C LYS A 57 12.79 5.88 -23.63
N TYR A 58 11.77 5.10 -23.97
CA TYR A 58 11.23 5.07 -25.32
C TYR A 58 9.72 4.89 -25.30
N ARG A 59 9.05 5.57 -26.23
CA ARG A 59 7.61 5.48 -26.41
C ARG A 59 7.30 5.43 -27.89
N ASP A 60 6.65 4.35 -28.29
CA ASP A 60 6.06 4.18 -29.61
C ASP A 60 4.53 4.31 -29.53
N LYS A 61 3.83 4.14 -30.66
CA LYS A 61 2.36 4.19 -30.73
C LYS A 61 1.69 3.19 -29.79
N ASP A 62 2.18 1.95 -29.77
CA ASP A 62 1.56 0.85 -29.02
C ASP A 62 2.45 0.28 -27.91
N LYS A 63 3.71 0.71 -27.83
CA LYS A 63 4.71 0.18 -26.90
C LYS A 63 5.35 1.28 -26.07
N ILE A 64 5.60 0.99 -24.80
CA ILE A 64 6.31 1.87 -23.88
C ILE A 64 7.45 1.11 -23.21
N CYS A 65 8.65 1.67 -23.27
CA CYS A 65 9.81 1.16 -22.55
C CYS A 65 9.98 1.97 -21.27
N LEU A 66 9.74 1.33 -20.13
CA LEU A 66 9.79 1.99 -18.83
C LEU A 66 10.54 1.14 -17.81
N CYS A 67 11.11 1.82 -16.82
CA CYS A 67 11.78 1.25 -15.66
C CYS A 67 11.19 1.89 -14.40
N LEU A 68 11.07 1.13 -13.32
CA LEU A 68 10.75 1.69 -12.01
C LEU A 68 11.98 2.30 -11.37
N THR A 69 11.83 3.48 -10.79
CA THR A 69 12.92 4.13 -10.08
C THR A 69 13.07 3.56 -8.66
N THR A 70 14.24 3.79 -8.06
CA THR A 70 14.49 3.49 -6.64
C THR A 70 13.48 4.18 -5.70
N LYS A 71 12.94 5.33 -6.11
CA LYS A 71 11.88 6.05 -5.40
C LYS A 71 10.57 5.26 -5.37
N ALA A 72 10.16 4.65 -6.48
CA ALA A 72 9.00 3.77 -6.50
C ALA A 72 9.21 2.51 -5.64
N ALA A 73 10.39 1.90 -5.71
CA ALA A 73 10.73 0.76 -4.84
C ALA A 73 10.63 1.14 -3.35
N SER A 74 11.22 2.28 -2.96
CA SER A 74 11.13 2.79 -1.59
C SER A 74 9.70 3.13 -1.15
N TYR A 75 8.83 3.53 -2.08
CA TYR A 75 7.43 3.83 -1.79
C TYR A 75 6.68 2.54 -1.39
N PHE A 76 6.89 1.45 -2.12
CA PHE A 76 6.30 0.15 -1.75
C PHE A 76 6.84 -0.38 -0.42
N ASP A 77 8.15 -0.28 -0.18
CA ASP A 77 8.72 -0.69 1.10
C ASP A 77 8.16 0.13 2.27
N THR A 78 7.98 1.44 2.08
CA THR A 78 7.51 2.34 3.13
C THR A 78 6.00 2.19 3.38
N GLU A 79 5.17 2.09 2.33
CA GLU A 79 3.71 1.94 2.49
C GLU A 79 3.31 0.54 2.95
N ARG A 80 3.96 -0.51 2.44
CA ARG A 80 3.70 -1.88 2.89
C ARG A 80 4.07 -2.04 4.37
N ASN A 81 5.20 -1.45 4.79
CA ASN A 81 5.56 -1.38 6.21
C ASN A 81 4.57 -0.55 7.04
N ARG A 82 4.00 0.54 6.51
CA ARG A 82 3.03 1.37 7.27
C ARG A 82 1.72 0.63 7.52
N VAL A 83 1.19 -0.06 6.51
CA VAL A 83 -0.06 -0.83 6.65
C VAL A 83 0.14 -2.00 7.62
N GLU A 84 1.27 -2.69 7.53
CA GLU A 84 1.60 -3.80 8.41
C GLU A 84 1.82 -3.32 9.86
N LYS A 85 2.58 -2.23 10.05
CA LYS A 85 2.79 -1.63 11.38
C LYS A 85 1.49 -1.08 11.98
N ALA A 86 0.60 -0.51 11.18
CA ALA A 86 -0.70 -0.03 11.66
C ALA A 86 -1.60 -1.18 12.13
N GLN A 87 -1.63 -2.31 11.42
CA GLN A 87 -2.42 -3.48 11.83
C GLN A 87 -1.87 -4.16 13.08
N ILE A 88 -0.54 -4.19 13.25
CA ILE A 88 0.11 -4.76 14.45
C ILE A 88 -0.16 -3.88 15.67
N ALA A 89 -0.07 -2.55 15.51
CA ALA A 89 -0.33 -1.61 16.59
C ALA A 89 -1.77 -1.70 17.11
N ASP A 90 -2.75 -1.87 16.22
CA ASP A 90 -4.17 -1.93 16.60
C ASP A 90 -4.51 -3.20 17.39
N LYS A 91 -3.94 -4.35 16.99
CA LYS A 91 -4.12 -5.62 17.73
C LYS A 91 -3.44 -5.61 19.10
N GLN A 92 -2.23 -5.03 19.21
CA GLN A 92 -1.54 -4.92 20.49
C GLN A 92 -2.25 -3.97 21.45
N LEU A 93 -2.77 -2.85 20.95
CA LEU A 93 -3.56 -1.90 21.73
C LEU A 93 -4.85 -2.56 22.26
N TRP A 94 -5.56 -3.29 21.40
CA TRP A 94 -6.78 -4.01 21.81
C TRP A 94 -6.50 -5.07 22.87
N LEU A 95 -5.41 -5.82 22.73
CA LEU A 95 -5.01 -6.85 23.70
C LEU A 95 -4.63 -6.25 25.05
N LEU A 96 -3.89 -5.14 25.07
CA LEU A 96 -3.58 -4.40 26.30
C LEU A 96 -4.85 -3.88 26.99
N LEU A 97 -5.79 -3.31 26.22
CA LEU A 97 -7.04 -2.80 26.75
C LEU A 97 -7.91 -3.93 27.36
N ALA A 98 -7.97 -5.07 26.69
CA ALA A 98 -8.68 -6.26 27.17
C ALA A 98 -8.05 -6.81 28.47
N CYS A 99 -6.72 -6.85 28.56
CA CYS A 99 -6.02 -7.29 29.77
C CYS A 99 -6.28 -6.36 30.97
N VAL A 100 -6.25 -5.04 30.77
CA VAL A 100 -6.54 -4.07 31.84
C VAL A 100 -7.99 -4.20 32.32
N PHE A 101 -8.93 -4.35 31.39
CA PHE A 101 -10.35 -4.54 31.73
C PHE A 101 -10.58 -5.86 32.52
N ALA A 102 -9.97 -6.95 32.06
CA ALA A 102 -10.06 -8.25 32.74
C ALA A 102 -9.44 -8.22 34.15
N ALA A 103 -8.30 -7.54 34.32
CA ALA A 103 -7.65 -7.37 35.61
C ALA A 103 -8.48 -6.48 36.57
N ALA A 104 -9.13 -5.44 36.06
CA ALA A 104 -10.02 -4.60 36.86
C ALA A 104 -11.27 -5.38 37.32
N PHE A 105 -11.86 -6.19 36.44
CA PHE A 105 -13.00 -7.04 36.76
C PHE A 105 -12.65 -8.13 37.78
N SER A 106 -11.51 -8.80 37.62
CA SER A 106 -11.07 -9.85 38.56
C SER A 106 -10.67 -9.28 39.92
N GLY A 107 -10.04 -8.09 39.95
CA GLY A 107 -9.71 -7.39 41.20
C GLY A 107 -10.95 -6.99 41.99
N ALA A 108 -11.97 -6.42 41.33
CA ALA A 108 -13.23 -6.06 41.98
C ALA A 108 -13.99 -7.30 42.51
N PHE A 109 -13.98 -8.41 41.75
CA PHE A 109 -14.66 -9.64 42.14
C PHE A 109 -13.98 -10.36 43.31
N LEU A 110 -12.64 -10.36 43.37
CA LEU A 110 -11.91 -10.88 44.53
C LEU A 110 -12.11 -10.00 45.77
N ALA A 111 -12.13 -8.68 45.59
CA ALA A 111 -12.35 -7.74 46.70
C ALA A 111 -13.74 -7.90 47.33
N THR A 112 -14.79 -8.13 46.54
CA THR A 112 -16.14 -8.35 47.07
C THR A 112 -16.28 -9.68 47.80
N ILE A 113 -15.63 -10.75 47.33
CA ILE A 113 -15.62 -12.04 48.04
C ILE A 113 -14.89 -11.93 49.38
N VAL A 114 -13.71 -11.30 49.40
CA VAL A 114 -12.94 -11.11 50.64
C VAL A 114 -13.71 -10.21 51.60
N SER A 115 -14.30 -9.11 51.12
CA SER A 115 -15.11 -8.20 51.95
C SER A 115 -16.41 -8.82 52.44
N GLY A 116 -16.96 -9.84 51.77
CA GLY A 116 -18.16 -10.55 52.23
C GLY A 116 -17.86 -11.67 53.23
N LEU A 117 -16.59 -12.04 53.40
CA LEU A 117 -16.12 -13.11 54.29
C LEU A 117 -15.49 -12.56 55.58
N LEU A 118 -15.21 -11.26 55.63
CA LEU A 118 -14.65 -10.48 56.74
C LEU A 118 -15.78 -9.73 57.47
#